data_AF-A0A016WX37-F1
#
_entry.id   AF-A0A016WX37-F1
#
_cell.length_a   1.000
_cell.length_b   1.000
_cell.length_c   1.000
_cell.angle_alpha   90.00
_cell.angle_beta   90.00
_cell.angle_gamma   90.00
#
_symmetry.space_group_name_H-M   'P 1'
#
loop_
_entity.id
_entity.type
_entity.pdbx_description
1 polymer ?
#
loop_
_entity_poly.entity_id
_entity_poly.type
_entity_poly.pdbx_seq_one_letter_code
_entity_poly.pdbx_strand_id
1 'polypeptide(L)'
;MAVLDNMRRDRLVEFMDGFEKIGLGLKEMYQMITLGGDASLDLKDSMDPFTQGIQFMVRPPKKSWKQIENLSGGEKTLASLSLVFALHHYRPTPLYVMDEIDAALDFRNVSIIAHYIKDRTKNAQFVVISLRNNMFELGDRLVGIYKTFDRTQSVVIDPPQVQSVQEECARRDQEVLTKSCSASDEEMDDVDDISLLVKESQRRRSRSFSRGDNKENRLSRLSQRTRLPSIAEDRETDTS
;
A
#
# COMPACT_ATOMS: atom_id res chain seq x y z
N MET A 1 34.07 41.22 -12.25
CA MET A 1 34.30 39.77 -12.47
C MET A 1 34.36 39.00 -11.16
N ALA A 2 35.18 39.42 -10.18
CA ALA A 2 35.32 38.70 -8.89
C ALA A 2 34.02 38.36 -8.13
N VAL A 3 33.03 39.26 -8.09
CA VAL A 3 31.73 38.98 -7.44
C VAL A 3 30.97 37.84 -8.11
N LEU A 4 30.98 37.81 -9.45
CA LEU A 4 30.28 36.80 -10.23
C LEU A 4 30.94 35.42 -10.08
N ASP A 5 32.26 35.39 -10.02
CA ASP A 5 33.02 34.15 -9.78
C ASP A 5 32.83 33.62 -8.35
N ASN A 6 32.70 34.51 -7.36
CA ASN A 6 32.33 34.11 -6.00
C ASN A 6 30.92 33.51 -5.95
N MET A 7 29.91 34.16 -6.56
CA MET A 7 28.55 33.62 -6.60
C MET A 7 28.46 32.28 -7.32
N ARG A 8 29.25 32.09 -8.39
CA ARG A 8 29.34 30.80 -9.10
C ARG A 8 29.92 29.71 -8.20
N ARG A 9 30.97 30.04 -7.44
CA ARG A 9 31.58 29.13 -6.47
C ARG A 9 30.60 28.75 -5.37
N ASP A 10 29.94 29.73 -4.76
CA ASP A 10 28.99 29.49 -3.65
C ASP A 10 27.83 28.60 -4.11
N ARG A 11 27.26 28.89 -5.29
CA ARG A 11 26.22 28.06 -5.90
C ARG A 11 26.71 26.62 -6.14
N LEU A 12 27.94 26.44 -6.64
CA LEU A 12 28.50 25.12 -6.90
C LEU A 12 28.68 24.33 -5.59
N VAL A 13 29.22 24.97 -4.55
CA VAL A 13 29.43 24.34 -3.24
C VAL A 13 28.10 23.90 -2.62
N GLU A 14 27.10 24.79 -2.59
CA GLU A 14 25.79 24.46 -2.02
C GLU A 14 25.07 23.36 -2.82
N PHE A 15 25.18 23.41 -4.16
CA PHE A 15 24.61 22.37 -5.02
C PHE A 15 25.25 21.01 -4.77
N MET A 16 26.58 20.92 -4.73
CA MET A 16 27.29 19.65 -4.53
C MET A 16 27.00 19.05 -3.15
N ASP A 17 26.99 19.88 -2.09
CA ASP A 17 26.65 19.41 -0.73
C ASP A 17 25.22 18.85 -0.66
N GLY A 18 24.25 19.52 -1.29
CA GLY A 18 22.88 18.99 -1.38
C GLY A 18 22.77 17.73 -2.24
N PHE A 19 23.48 17.71 -3.38
CA PHE A 19 23.46 16.61 -4.34
C PHE A 19 24.00 15.31 -3.74
N GLU A 20 25.13 15.37 -3.02
CA GLU A 20 25.71 14.20 -2.34
C GLU A 20 24.78 13.65 -1.26
N LYS A 21 24.17 14.53 -0.45
CA LYS A 21 23.21 14.14 0.60
C LYS A 21 21.96 13.46 0.02
N ILE A 22 21.41 14.02 -1.06
CA ILE A 22 20.25 13.42 -1.74
C ILE A 22 20.65 12.09 -2.40
N GLY A 23 21.82 12.01 -3.01
CA GLY A 23 22.35 10.77 -3.60
C GLY A 23 22.49 9.64 -2.58
N LEU A 24 23.03 9.95 -1.40
CA LEU A 24 23.12 8.97 -0.30
C LEU A 24 21.74 8.53 0.18
N GLY A 25 20.84 9.48 0.43
CA GLY A 25 19.47 9.18 0.87
C GLY A 25 18.71 8.34 -0.16
N LEU A 26 18.88 8.61 -1.45
CA LEU A 26 18.28 7.82 -2.52
C LEU A 26 18.75 6.36 -2.47
N LYS A 27 20.05 6.15 -2.33
CA LYS A 27 20.64 4.81 -2.25
C LYS A 27 20.07 4.02 -1.07
N GLU A 28 20.03 4.63 0.10
CA GLU A 28 19.47 4.02 1.31
C GLU A 28 17.99 3.69 1.16
N MET A 29 17.18 4.63 0.64
CA MET A 29 15.74 4.43 0.45
C MET A 29 15.46 3.33 -0.57
N TYR A 30 16.18 3.31 -1.69
CA TYR A 30 15.98 2.30 -2.72
C TYR A 30 16.34 0.89 -2.24
N GLN A 31 17.45 0.77 -1.50
CA GLN A 31 17.88 -0.50 -0.91
C GLN A 31 16.90 -1.01 0.15
N MET A 32 16.34 -0.11 0.96
CA MET A 32 15.33 -0.42 1.97
C MET A 32 14.04 -0.94 1.32
N ILE A 33 13.52 -0.26 0.29
CA ILE A 33 12.27 -0.64 -0.36
C ILE A 33 12.42 -1.96 -1.12
N THR A 34 13.48 -2.11 -1.93
CA THR A 34 13.63 -3.29 -2.80
C THR A 34 14.31 -4.47 -2.13
N LEU A 35 14.69 -4.34 -0.84
CA LEU A 35 15.43 -5.33 -0.05
C LEU A 35 16.67 -5.85 -0.79
N GLY A 36 17.37 -4.95 -1.48
CA GLY A 36 18.46 -5.24 -2.38
C GLY A 36 18.64 -4.17 -3.45
N GLY A 37 19.33 -4.49 -4.53
CA GLY A 37 19.55 -3.54 -5.61
C GLY A 37 20.46 -2.36 -5.22
N ASP A 38 20.49 -1.35 -6.08
CA ASP A 38 21.28 -0.13 -5.86
C ASP A 38 20.72 1.01 -6.72
N ALA A 39 20.97 2.25 -6.31
CA ALA A 39 20.59 3.44 -7.04
C ALA A 39 21.70 4.49 -6.93
N SER A 40 21.96 5.21 -8.03
CA SER A 40 22.97 6.27 -8.10
C SER A 40 22.41 7.47 -8.85
N LEU A 41 22.77 8.66 -8.36
CA LEU A 41 22.60 9.93 -9.06
C LEU A 41 23.99 10.43 -9.43
N ASP A 42 24.25 10.48 -10.73
CA ASP A 42 25.54 10.90 -11.28
C ASP A 42 25.36 12.16 -12.13
N LEU A 43 26.37 13.03 -12.16
CA LEU A 43 26.39 14.18 -13.05
C LEU A 43 26.81 13.72 -14.45
N LYS A 44 26.10 14.17 -15.50
CA LYS A 44 26.50 13.85 -16.88
C LYS A 44 27.84 14.49 -17.25
N ASP A 45 28.09 15.69 -16.73
CA ASP A 45 29.35 16.39 -16.88
C ASP A 45 29.92 16.70 -15.49
N SER A 46 31.13 16.22 -15.23
CA SER A 46 31.83 16.43 -13.96
C SER A 46 32.54 17.80 -13.89
N MET A 47 32.76 18.46 -15.04
CA MET A 47 33.41 19.77 -15.12
C MET A 47 32.43 20.91 -14.89
N ASP A 48 31.19 20.76 -15.39
CA ASP A 48 30.11 21.71 -15.14
C ASP A 48 28.75 21.00 -14.92
N PRO A 49 28.29 20.88 -13.65
CA PRO A 49 27.04 20.19 -13.34
C PRO A 49 25.80 20.86 -13.93
N PHE A 50 25.88 22.14 -14.31
CA PHE A 50 24.73 22.92 -14.76
C PHE A 50 24.47 22.83 -16.28
N THR A 51 25.39 22.25 -17.06
CA THR A 51 25.29 22.23 -18.53
C THR A 51 24.52 21.02 -19.07
N GLN A 52 24.84 19.80 -18.62
CA GLN A 52 24.23 18.57 -19.17
C GLN A 52 23.18 17.92 -18.26
N GLY A 53 23.10 18.34 -17.00
CA GLY A 53 22.16 17.84 -16.01
C GLY A 53 22.59 16.53 -15.34
N ILE A 54 21.60 15.82 -14.79
CA ILE A 54 21.80 14.68 -13.89
C ILE A 54 21.37 13.39 -14.59
N GLN A 55 22.09 12.30 -14.33
CA GLN A 55 21.78 10.95 -14.77
C GLN A 55 21.31 10.11 -13.58
N PHE A 56 20.10 9.56 -13.68
CA PHE A 56 19.55 8.66 -12.68
C PHE A 56 19.70 7.21 -13.14
N MET A 57 20.59 6.48 -12.46
CA MET A 57 20.91 5.08 -12.72
C MET A 57 20.39 4.20 -11.61
N VAL A 58 19.84 3.05 -11.97
CA VAL A 58 19.29 2.08 -11.02
C VAL A 58 19.75 0.68 -11.39
N ARG A 59 20.05 -0.11 -10.38
CA ARG A 59 20.34 -1.52 -10.46
C ARG A 59 19.29 -2.29 -9.67
N PRO A 60 18.24 -2.82 -10.33
CA PRO A 60 17.29 -3.71 -9.66
C PRO A 60 18.00 -4.96 -9.10
N PRO A 61 17.43 -5.62 -8.08
CA PRO A 61 18.02 -6.81 -7.50
C PRO A 61 18.25 -7.87 -8.60
N LYS A 62 19.46 -8.43 -8.65
CA LYS A 62 19.89 -9.45 -9.63
C LYS A 62 19.89 -8.97 -11.09
N LYS A 63 19.89 -7.66 -11.36
CA LYS A 63 20.00 -7.08 -12.72
C LYS A 63 21.21 -6.16 -12.84
N SER A 64 21.52 -5.78 -14.08
CA SER A 64 22.56 -4.78 -14.38
C SER A 64 22.07 -3.35 -14.18
N TRP A 65 23.02 -2.41 -14.13
CA TRP A 65 22.74 -0.97 -14.12
C TRP A 65 22.01 -0.54 -15.39
N LYS A 66 20.92 0.21 -15.22
CA LYS A 66 20.12 0.77 -16.30
C LYS A 66 19.69 2.19 -15.97
N GLN A 67 19.53 3.01 -17.00
CA GLN A 67 18.86 4.29 -16.88
C GLN A 67 17.37 4.09 -16.56
N ILE A 68 16.80 5.01 -15.79
CA ILE A 68 15.38 4.98 -15.41
C ILE A 68 14.45 4.80 -16.61
N GLU A 69 14.75 5.41 -17.75
CA GLU A 69 13.97 5.33 -19.00
C GLU A 69 13.79 3.88 -19.50
N ASN A 70 14.77 3.02 -19.24
CA ASN A 70 14.81 1.63 -19.71
C ASN A 70 14.32 0.61 -18.66
N LEU A 71 13.75 1.07 -17.54
CA LEU A 71 13.16 0.21 -16.51
C LEU A 71 11.71 -0.17 -16.82
N SER A 72 11.21 -1.24 -16.18
CA SER A 72 9.78 -1.59 -16.22
C SER A 72 8.94 -0.55 -15.46
N GLY A 73 7.63 -0.49 -15.72
CA GLY A 73 6.74 0.50 -15.09
C GLY A 73 6.75 0.46 -13.55
N GLY A 74 6.75 -0.74 -12.95
CA GLY A 74 6.85 -0.90 -11.50
C GLY A 74 8.22 -0.47 -10.94
N GLU A 75 9.31 -0.84 -11.61
CA GLU A 75 10.67 -0.42 -11.22
C GLU A 75 10.86 1.11 -11.35
N LYS A 76 10.29 1.73 -12.39
CA LYS A 76 10.27 3.20 -12.54
C LYS A 76 9.55 3.86 -11.37
N THR A 77 8.40 3.32 -10.97
CA THR A 77 7.62 3.86 -9.85
C THR A 77 8.41 3.78 -8.54
N LEU A 78 9.05 2.64 -8.26
CA LEU A 78 9.89 2.45 -7.07
C LEU A 78 11.11 3.40 -7.05
N ALA A 79 11.81 3.53 -8.18
CA ALA A 79 12.94 4.42 -8.32
C ALA A 79 12.55 5.88 -8.08
N SER A 80 11.47 6.33 -8.71
CA SER A 80 10.94 7.69 -8.53
C SER A 80 10.50 7.95 -7.09
N LEU A 81 9.78 7.00 -6.48
CA LEU A 81 9.33 7.14 -5.09
C LEU A 81 10.50 7.20 -4.11
N SER A 82 11.54 6.40 -4.34
CA SER A 82 12.78 6.44 -3.53
C SER A 82 13.45 7.81 -3.58
N LEU A 83 13.48 8.44 -4.76
CA LEU A 83 14.02 9.79 -4.92
C LEU A 83 13.17 10.83 -4.20
N VAL A 84 11.84 10.74 -4.30
CA VAL A 84 10.91 11.63 -3.57
C VAL A 84 11.11 11.51 -2.06
N PHE A 85 11.24 10.30 -1.52
CA PHE A 85 11.52 10.11 -0.10
C PHE A 85 12.91 10.61 0.31
N ALA A 86 13.93 10.47 -0.53
CA ALA A 86 15.25 11.04 -0.27
C ALA A 86 15.20 12.57 -0.19
N LEU A 87 14.45 13.22 -1.09
CA LEU A 87 14.20 14.66 -1.05
C LEU A 87 13.46 15.08 0.23
N HIS A 88 12.46 14.31 0.67
CA HIS A 88 11.76 14.55 1.92
C HIS A 88 12.65 14.37 3.15
N HIS A 89 13.63 13.47 3.09
CA HIS A 89 14.62 13.33 4.15
C HIS A 89 15.55 14.54 4.20
N TYR A 90 15.98 15.05 3.04
CA TYR A 90 16.83 16.23 2.94
C TYR A 90 16.14 17.52 3.42
N ARG A 91 14.86 17.70 3.06
CA ARG A 91 14.04 18.84 3.51
C ARG A 91 12.70 18.35 4.06
N PRO A 92 12.58 18.12 5.37
CA PRO A 92 11.34 17.68 5.97
C PRO A 92 10.29 18.81 5.93
N THR A 93 9.07 18.47 5.55
CA THR A 93 7.90 19.36 5.58
C THR A 93 6.87 18.84 6.59
N PRO A 94 6.09 19.72 7.20
CA PRO A 94 5.15 19.33 8.27
C PRO A 94 3.95 18.51 7.77
N LEU A 95 3.62 18.60 6.47
CA LEU A 95 2.48 17.93 5.85
C LEU A 95 2.87 17.30 4.51
N TYR A 96 2.44 16.07 4.29
CA TYR A 96 2.59 15.31 3.05
C TYR A 96 1.24 14.78 2.59
N VAL A 97 0.94 14.93 1.30
CA VAL A 97 -0.25 14.36 0.65
C VAL A 97 0.20 13.44 -0.47
N MET A 98 -0.21 12.18 -0.44
CA MET A 98 0.15 11.16 -1.42
C MET A 98 -1.11 10.54 -2.00
N ASP A 99 -1.24 10.58 -3.32
CA ASP A 99 -2.42 10.09 -4.03
C ASP A 99 -2.05 8.90 -4.92
N GLU A 100 -2.63 7.73 -4.62
CA GLU A 100 -2.49 6.47 -5.37
C GLU A 100 -1.05 6.07 -5.75
N ILE A 101 -0.08 6.40 -4.88
CA ILE A 101 1.34 6.14 -5.14
C ILE A 101 1.68 4.64 -5.25
N ASP A 102 0.76 3.78 -4.82
CA ASP A 102 0.89 2.33 -4.73
C ASP A 102 0.15 1.58 -5.86
N ALA A 103 -0.45 2.29 -6.81
CA ALA A 103 -1.20 1.68 -7.92
C ALA A 103 -0.34 0.72 -8.76
N ALA A 104 0.91 1.10 -9.06
CA ALA A 104 1.84 0.33 -9.89
C ALA A 104 2.77 -0.61 -9.07
N LEU A 105 2.57 -0.71 -7.76
CA LEU A 105 3.42 -1.47 -6.85
C LEU A 105 2.82 -2.83 -6.49
N ASP A 106 3.69 -3.79 -6.13
CA ASP A 106 3.30 -5.10 -5.64
C ASP A 106 3.01 -5.09 -4.14
N PHE A 107 2.29 -6.10 -3.65
CA PHE A 107 1.86 -6.17 -2.24
C PHE A 107 3.03 -6.06 -1.24
N ARG A 108 4.21 -6.57 -1.60
CA ARG A 108 5.40 -6.58 -0.76
C ARG A 108 6.00 -5.19 -0.62
N ASN A 109 6.28 -4.50 -1.73
CA ASN A 109 6.86 -3.17 -1.66
C ASN A 109 5.87 -2.18 -1.04
N VAL A 110 4.56 -2.33 -1.30
CA VAL A 110 3.52 -1.53 -0.66
C VAL A 110 3.56 -1.64 0.86
N SER A 111 3.69 -2.84 1.42
CA SER A 111 3.79 -3.03 2.88
C SER A 111 5.05 -2.36 3.46
N ILE A 112 6.20 -2.46 2.79
CA ILE A 112 7.45 -1.81 3.22
C ILE A 112 7.29 -0.28 3.25
N ILE A 113 6.68 0.28 2.20
CA ILE A 113 6.40 1.72 2.10
C ILE A 113 5.40 2.17 3.17
N ALA A 114 4.36 1.38 3.44
CA ALA A 114 3.38 1.67 4.48
C ALA A 114 4.05 1.78 5.86
N HIS A 115 4.93 0.83 6.19
CA HIS A 115 5.71 0.87 7.43
C HIS A 115 6.66 2.06 7.48
N TYR A 116 7.35 2.35 6.38
CA TYR A 116 8.21 3.53 6.30
C TYR A 116 7.44 4.82 6.57
N ILE A 117 6.28 5.01 5.93
CA ILE A 117 5.43 6.18 6.16
C ILE A 117 4.99 6.24 7.62
N LYS A 118 4.56 5.11 8.20
CA LYS A 118 4.16 5.02 9.60
C LYS A 118 5.27 5.44 10.56
N ASP A 119 6.51 5.04 10.31
CA ASP A 119 7.63 5.44 11.16
C ASP A 119 7.95 6.94 11.05
N ARG A 120 7.71 7.53 9.87
CA ARG A 120 7.94 8.95 9.62
C ARG A 120 6.82 9.85 10.14
N THR A 121 5.63 9.32 10.47
CA THR A 121 4.51 10.14 11.00
C THR A 121 4.83 10.80 12.35
N LYS A 122 5.86 10.33 13.07
CA LYS A 122 6.30 10.94 14.35
C LYS A 122 6.72 12.40 14.21
N ASN A 123 7.23 12.78 13.03
CA ASN A 123 7.79 14.11 12.79
C ASN A 123 6.98 14.94 11.78
N ALA A 124 6.04 14.35 11.05
CA ALA A 124 5.25 15.00 10.01
C ALA A 124 3.87 14.35 9.85
N GLN A 125 2.89 15.11 9.36
CA GLN A 125 1.56 14.60 9.05
C GLN A 125 1.53 14.01 7.65
N PHE A 126 1.00 12.79 7.51
CA PHE A 126 0.81 12.13 6.22
C PHE A 126 -0.67 11.91 5.95
N VAL A 127 -1.12 12.34 4.78
CA VAL A 127 -2.45 12.05 4.22
C VAL A 127 -2.22 11.18 2.99
N VAL A 128 -2.64 9.93 3.07
CA VAL A 128 -2.44 8.94 2.01
C VAL A 128 -3.79 8.51 1.47
N ILE A 129 -3.96 8.60 0.15
CA ILE A 129 -5.11 8.07 -0.58
C ILE A 129 -4.64 6.81 -1.29
N SER A 130 -5.29 5.68 -0.97
CA SER A 130 -4.94 4.37 -1.52
C SER A 130 -6.15 3.44 -1.49
N LEU A 131 -6.18 2.51 -2.45
CA LEU A 131 -7.14 1.41 -2.52
C LEU A 131 -6.56 0.07 -2.02
N ARG A 132 -5.28 0.03 -1.60
CA ARG A 132 -4.61 -1.18 -1.12
C ARG A 132 -4.77 -1.32 0.39
N ASN A 133 -5.30 -2.46 0.84
CA ASN A 133 -5.47 -2.75 2.27
C ASN A 133 -4.17 -2.55 3.07
N ASN A 134 -3.05 -3.07 2.58
CA ASN A 134 -1.75 -2.99 3.24
C ASN A 134 -1.26 -1.55 3.51
N MET A 135 -1.75 -0.55 2.76
CA MET A 135 -1.38 0.86 2.97
C MET A 135 -2.18 1.48 4.11
N PHE A 136 -3.52 1.41 4.02
CA PHE A 136 -4.38 2.13 4.96
C PHE A 136 -4.61 1.38 6.27
N GLU A 137 -4.30 0.08 6.34
CA GLU A 137 -4.42 -0.71 7.57
C GLU A 137 -3.56 -0.17 8.73
N LEU A 138 -2.42 0.45 8.43
CA LEU A 138 -1.53 1.08 9.43
C LEU A 138 -1.95 2.51 9.81
N GLY A 139 -3.02 3.03 9.20
CA GLY A 139 -3.50 4.40 9.41
C GLY A 139 -4.07 4.62 10.81
N ASP A 140 -3.76 5.77 11.41
CA ASP A 140 -4.33 6.16 12.71
C ASP A 140 -5.81 6.57 12.61
N ARG A 141 -6.21 7.10 11.45
CA ARG A 141 -7.58 7.47 11.11
C ARG A 141 -7.87 7.10 9.67
N LEU A 142 -9.07 6.60 9.43
CA LEU A 142 -9.58 6.27 8.10
C LEU A 142 -10.67 7.26 7.71
N VAL A 143 -10.58 7.79 6.49
CA VAL A 143 -11.62 8.64 5.90
C VAL A 143 -12.25 7.88 4.74
N GLY A 144 -13.44 7.37 4.95
CA GLY A 144 -14.24 6.74 3.90
C GLY A 144 -15.01 7.79 3.11
N ILE A 145 -14.87 7.76 1.78
CA ILE A 145 -15.64 8.63 0.87
C ILE A 145 -16.67 7.77 0.15
N TYR A 146 -17.93 8.20 0.14
CA TYR A 146 -19.01 7.50 -0.55
C TYR A 146 -19.97 8.51 -1.20
N LYS A 147 -20.75 8.06 -2.19
CA LYS A 147 -21.64 8.93 -2.97
C LYS A 147 -23.07 8.41 -2.90
N THR A 148 -24.00 9.23 -2.44
CA THR A 148 -25.45 8.95 -2.42
C THR A 148 -26.20 10.08 -3.12
N PHE A 149 -27.16 9.76 -4.00
CA PHE A 149 -27.97 10.76 -4.71
C PHE A 149 -27.15 11.88 -5.37
N ASP A 150 -26.07 11.51 -6.06
CA ASP A 150 -25.10 12.43 -6.69
C ASP A 150 -24.37 13.40 -5.73
N ARG A 151 -24.43 13.14 -4.42
CA ARG A 151 -23.74 13.92 -3.39
C ARG A 151 -22.63 13.10 -2.74
N THR A 152 -21.43 13.66 -2.74
CA THR A 152 -20.28 13.07 -2.04
C THR A 152 -20.40 13.33 -0.54
N GLN A 153 -20.29 12.27 0.24
CA GLN A 153 -20.28 12.30 1.71
C GLN A 153 -19.00 11.60 2.20
N SER A 154 -18.57 11.94 3.40
CA SER A 154 -17.42 11.30 4.05
C SER A 154 -17.78 10.83 5.46
N VAL A 155 -17.14 9.76 5.88
CA VAL A 155 -17.23 9.20 7.22
C VAL A 155 -15.81 9.00 7.73
N VAL A 156 -15.57 9.35 9.00
CA VAL A 156 -14.26 9.18 9.64
C VAL A 156 -14.37 8.07 10.67
N ILE A 157 -13.42 7.16 10.66
CA ILE A 157 -13.35 6.01 11.57
C ILE A 157 -11.94 5.97 12.17
N ASP A 158 -11.87 5.84 13.49
CA ASP A 158 -10.60 5.62 14.21
C ASP A 158 -10.44 4.10 14.45
N PRO A 159 -9.53 3.40 13.73
CA PRO A 159 -9.38 1.94 13.85
C PRO A 159 -9.13 1.41 15.27
N PRO A 160 -8.34 2.08 16.14
CA PRO A 160 -8.12 1.61 17.51
C PRO A 160 -9.41 1.49 18.32
N GLN A 161 -10.37 2.39 18.09
CA GLN A 161 -11.65 2.38 18.80
C GLN A 161 -12.52 1.20 18.33
N VAL A 162 -12.51 0.91 17.03
CA VAL A 162 -13.30 -0.20 16.46
C VAL A 162 -12.77 -1.56 16.92
N GLN A 163 -11.45 -1.73 17.01
CA GLN A 163 -10.85 -2.98 17.52
C GLN A 163 -11.26 -3.25 18.97
N SER A 164 -11.21 -2.24 19.85
CA SER A 164 -11.60 -2.39 21.25
C SER A 164 -13.06 -2.83 21.41
N VAL A 165 -13.97 -2.28 20.60
CA VAL A 165 -15.40 -2.65 20.62
C VAL A 165 -15.61 -4.05 20.06
N GLN A 166 -14.90 -4.44 19.01
CA GLN A 166 -14.97 -5.81 18.46
C GLN A 166 -14.45 -6.86 19.46
N GLU A 167 -13.35 -6.57 20.15
CA GLU A 167 -12.80 -7.46 21.18
C GLU A 167 -13.70 -7.57 22.41
N GLU A 168 -14.36 -6.48 22.82
CA GLU A 168 -15.36 -6.51 23.89
C GLU A 168 -16.61 -7.30 23.48
N CYS A 169 -17.13 -7.10 22.27
CA CYS A 169 -18.25 -7.88 21.75
C CYS A 169 -17.89 -9.37 21.63
N ALA A 170 -16.70 -9.70 21.12
CA ALA A 170 -16.23 -11.08 21.05
C ALA A 170 -16.08 -11.72 22.44
N ARG A 171 -15.62 -10.97 23.44
CA ARG A 171 -15.56 -11.41 24.84
C ARG A 171 -16.97 -11.66 25.40
N ARG A 172 -17.92 -10.77 25.16
CA ARG A 172 -19.32 -10.94 25.59
C ARG A 172 -19.97 -12.16 24.94
N ASP A 173 -19.76 -12.38 23.65
CA ASP A 173 -20.28 -13.57 22.94
C ASP A 173 -19.70 -14.87 23.53
N GLN A 174 -18.44 -14.86 23.96
CA GLN A 174 -17.78 -16.00 24.59
C GLN A 174 -18.25 -16.23 26.03
N GLU A 175 -18.54 -15.17 26.79
CA GLU A 175 -19.17 -15.24 28.11
C GLU A 175 -20.62 -15.74 28.05
N VAL A 176 -21.39 -15.35 27.02
CA VAL A 176 -22.76 -15.84 26.81
C VAL A 176 -22.74 -17.33 26.44
N LEU A 177 -21.83 -17.77 25.57
CA LEU A 177 -21.67 -19.19 25.26
C LEU A 177 -21.30 -20.03 26.49
N THR A 178 -20.36 -19.54 27.32
CA THR A 178 -19.90 -20.27 28.51
C THR A 178 -20.97 -20.30 29.61
N LYS A 179 -21.72 -19.21 29.82
CA LYS A 179 -22.88 -19.20 30.74
C LYS A 179 -24.04 -20.06 30.26
N SER A 180 -24.26 -20.17 28.95
CA SER A 180 -25.27 -21.08 28.41
C SER A 180 -24.93 -22.56 28.57
N CYS A 181 -23.64 -22.91 28.75
CA CYS A 181 -23.22 -24.28 29.08
C CYS A 181 -23.30 -24.60 30.57
N SER A 182 -23.10 -23.63 31.46
CA SER A 182 -23.18 -23.83 32.92
C SER A 182 -24.60 -23.79 33.49
N ALA A 183 -25.61 -23.52 32.67
CA ALA A 183 -27.03 -23.53 33.06
C ALA A 183 -27.71 -24.89 32.79
N SER A 184 -26.95 -25.88 32.33
CA SER A 184 -27.42 -27.22 31.97
C SER A 184 -26.81 -28.30 32.86
N ASP A 185 -26.56 -27.99 34.13
CA ASP A 185 -26.10 -28.96 35.13
C ASP A 185 -27.29 -29.53 35.91
N GLU A 186 -28.24 -30.17 35.22
CA GLU A 186 -29.09 -31.21 35.80
C GLU A 186 -29.28 -32.35 34.78
N GLU A 187 -28.51 -33.43 35.01
CA GLU A 187 -28.52 -34.79 34.46
C GLU A 187 -28.52 -35.04 32.93
N MET A 188 -27.40 -35.58 32.38
CA MET A 188 -27.32 -36.94 31.78
C MET A 188 -25.91 -37.27 31.26
N ASP A 189 -25.51 -38.54 31.42
CA ASP A 189 -24.25 -39.14 30.95
C ASP A 189 -24.09 -39.11 29.42
N ASP A 190 -23.04 -38.45 28.90
CA ASP A 190 -22.26 -38.77 27.69
C ASP A 190 -21.35 -37.57 27.33
N VAL A 191 -20.11 -37.57 27.83
CA VAL A 191 -19.24 -36.37 27.94
C VAL A 191 -18.35 -36.10 26.71
N ASP A 192 -18.39 -36.91 25.65
CA ASP A 192 -17.40 -36.78 24.56
C ASP A 192 -17.83 -35.96 23.33
N ASP A 193 -19.14 -35.72 23.10
CA ASP A 193 -19.61 -35.15 21.82
C ASP A 193 -19.65 -33.60 21.78
N ILE A 194 -19.84 -32.94 22.93
CA ILE A 194 -19.95 -31.46 22.99
C ILE A 194 -18.56 -30.79 22.90
N SER A 195 -17.52 -31.38 23.50
CA SER A 195 -16.14 -30.87 23.36
C SER A 195 -15.66 -30.92 21.90
N LEU A 196 -16.11 -31.91 21.14
CA LEU A 196 -15.83 -32.09 19.71
C LEU A 196 -16.53 -31.01 18.86
N LEU A 197 -17.81 -30.72 19.12
CA LEU A 197 -18.57 -29.66 18.45
C LEU A 197 -18.02 -28.24 18.71
N VAL A 198 -17.54 -27.98 19.92
CA VAL A 198 -16.88 -26.70 20.29
C VAL A 198 -15.53 -26.58 19.58
N LYS A 199 -14.72 -27.65 19.55
CA LYS A 199 -13.45 -27.69 18.80
C LYS A 199 -13.67 -27.57 17.30
N GLU A 200 -14.77 -28.09 16.76
CA GLU A 200 -15.12 -27.95 15.34
C GLU A 200 -15.59 -26.55 14.96
N SER A 201 -16.37 -25.88 15.82
CA SER A 201 -16.79 -24.49 15.59
C SER A 201 -15.62 -23.50 15.71
N GLN A 202 -14.69 -23.72 16.65
CA GLN A 202 -13.44 -22.95 16.74
C GLN A 202 -12.50 -23.23 15.56
N ARG A 203 -12.42 -24.47 15.07
CA ARG A 203 -11.70 -24.84 13.82
C ARG A 203 -12.35 -24.25 12.57
N ARG A 204 -13.68 -24.12 12.51
CA ARG A 204 -14.40 -23.46 11.40
C ARG A 204 -14.18 -21.94 11.40
N ARG A 205 -14.11 -21.29 12.57
CA ARG A 205 -13.78 -19.86 12.70
C ARG A 205 -12.32 -19.52 12.36
N SER A 206 -11.37 -20.36 12.77
CA SER A 206 -9.96 -20.21 12.36
C SER A 206 -9.75 -20.53 10.87
N ARG A 207 -10.53 -21.45 10.29
CA ARG A 207 -10.57 -21.68 8.83
C ARG A 207 -11.27 -20.57 8.03
N SER A 208 -12.21 -19.81 8.61
CA SER A 208 -12.76 -18.61 7.96
C SER A 208 -11.81 -17.42 8.02
N PHE A 209 -10.96 -17.36 9.06
CA PHE A 209 -9.88 -16.38 9.18
C PHE A 209 -8.76 -16.65 8.16
N SER A 210 -8.43 -17.92 7.90
CA SER A 210 -7.47 -18.32 6.85
C SER A 210 -8.06 -18.48 5.43
N ARG A 211 -9.38 -18.26 5.25
CA ARG A 211 -10.07 -18.29 3.93
C ARG A 211 -10.39 -16.89 3.38
N GLY A 212 -9.78 -15.84 3.93
CA GLY A 212 -9.78 -14.49 3.34
C GLY A 212 -9.16 -14.44 1.94
N ASP A 213 -8.27 -15.38 1.60
CA ASP A 213 -7.46 -15.37 0.36
C ASP A 213 -8.03 -16.18 -0.82
N ASN A 214 -9.34 -16.14 -1.09
CA ASN A 214 -9.84 -16.71 -2.35
C ASN A 214 -11.22 -16.18 -2.82
N LYS A 215 -11.49 -14.88 -2.68
CA LYS A 215 -12.69 -14.27 -3.29
C LYS A 215 -12.51 -13.86 -4.76
N GLU A 216 -11.30 -13.77 -5.28
CA GLU A 216 -11.06 -13.44 -6.71
C GLU A 216 -11.39 -14.59 -7.67
N ASN A 217 -11.35 -15.85 -7.25
CA ASN A 217 -11.56 -16.99 -8.16
C ASN A 217 -13.05 -17.40 -8.34
N ARG A 218 -13.98 -16.66 -7.73
CA ARG A 218 -15.43 -16.92 -7.82
C ARG A 218 -16.18 -15.94 -8.73
N LEU A 219 -15.64 -14.75 -8.95
CA LEU A 219 -16.21 -13.74 -9.86
C LEU A 219 -15.94 -14.07 -11.33
N SER A 220 -14.86 -14.78 -11.65
CA SER A 220 -14.58 -15.27 -13.02
C SER A 220 -15.53 -16.38 -13.49
N ARG A 221 -16.22 -17.07 -12.57
CA ARG A 221 -17.21 -18.12 -12.90
C ARG A 221 -18.66 -17.63 -12.91
N LEU A 222 -18.96 -16.47 -12.35
CA LEU A 222 -20.31 -15.88 -12.41
C LEU A 222 -20.56 -15.08 -13.70
N SER A 223 -19.51 -14.63 -14.40
CA SER A 223 -19.65 -13.96 -15.71
C SER A 223 -20.03 -14.89 -16.88
N GLN A 224 -20.11 -16.21 -16.66
CA GLN A 224 -20.44 -17.18 -17.73
C GLN A 224 -21.84 -17.81 -17.59
N ARG A 225 -22.67 -17.40 -16.62
CA ARG A 225 -23.95 -18.08 -16.35
C ARG A 225 -25.23 -17.28 -16.53
N THR A 226 -25.16 -16.09 -17.10
CA THR A 226 -26.34 -15.35 -17.60
C THR A 226 -26.16 -15.04 -19.08
N ARG A 227 -26.29 -16.07 -19.93
CA ARG A 227 -26.81 -15.88 -21.28
C ARG A 227 -28.32 -16.13 -21.21
N LEU A 228 -29.09 -15.06 -21.39
CA LEU A 228 -30.51 -15.14 -21.70
C LEU A 228 -30.68 -15.96 -23.00
N PRO A 229 -31.72 -16.80 -23.12
CA PRO A 229 -32.00 -17.49 -24.38
C PRO A 229 -32.38 -16.46 -25.45
N SER A 230 -31.72 -16.54 -26.61
CA SER A 230 -32.08 -15.78 -27.81
C SER A 230 -33.42 -16.29 -28.35
N ILE A 231 -34.42 -15.42 -28.36
CA ILE A 231 -35.62 -15.60 -29.16
C ILE A 231 -35.20 -15.48 -30.62
N ALA A 232 -35.45 -16.52 -31.39
CA ALA A 232 -35.35 -16.51 -32.84
C ALA A 232 -36.55 -15.74 -33.39
N GLU A 233 -36.30 -14.68 -34.15
CA GLU A 233 -37.27 -14.15 -35.11
C GLU A 233 -36.61 -14.14 -36.48
N ASP A 234 -37.42 -14.62 -37.41
CA ASP A 234 -37.09 -15.01 -38.76
C ASP A 234 -36.70 -13.84 -39.65
N ARG A 235 -35.93 -14.21 -40.68
CA ARG A 235 -35.63 -13.40 -41.85
C ARG A 235 -36.92 -12.94 -42.52
N GLU A 236 -36.98 -11.67 -42.88
CA GLU A 236 -37.57 -11.27 -44.15
C GLU A 236 -36.73 -10.19 -44.83
N THR A 237 -36.39 -10.50 -46.06
CA THR A 237 -35.74 -9.70 -47.09
C THR A 237 -36.73 -8.71 -47.68
N ASP A 238 -36.34 -7.45 -47.86
CA ASP A 238 -36.69 -6.64 -49.05
C ASP A 238 -35.93 -5.31 -48.99
N THR A 239 -34.94 -5.11 -49.86
CA THR A 239 -35.02 -4.39 -51.16
C THR A 239 -35.34 -2.89 -51.03
N SER A 240 -34.28 -2.09 -51.30
CA SER A 240 -34.25 -0.83 -52.09
C SER A 240 -33.31 0.21 -51.46
#